data_AF-A0A816M765-F1
#
_entry.id   AF-A0A816M765-F1
#
_cell.length_a   1.000
_cell.length_b   1.000
_cell.length_c   1.000
_cell.angle_alpha   90.00
_cell.angle_beta   90.00
_cell.angle_gamma   90.00
#
_symmetry.space_group_name_H-M   'P 1'
#
loop_
_entity.id
_entity.type
_entity.pdbx_description
1 polymer ?
#
loop_
_entity_poly.entity_id
_entity_poly.type
_entity_poly.pdbx_seq_one_letter_code
_entity_poly.pdbx_strand_id
1 'polypeptide(L)'
;MAGEKSLNDSFGNSAEESRFTAIVQAAANFSQCRSLTFAMLQKGKENCPYKHCSIGSTFTPNLQGKFLAKEQFYHTSKFFELEEKVWLSKMIPAAKSFC
;
A
#
# COMPACT_ATOMS: atom_id res chain seq x y z
N MET A 1 1.89 -37.47 31.48
CA MET A 1 0.75 -37.14 30.62
C MET A 1 -0.27 -36.39 31.46
N ALA A 2 -0.30 -35.07 31.33
CA ALA A 2 -1.37 -34.21 31.80
C ALA A 2 -1.42 -33.05 30.80
N GLY A 3 -2.57 -32.92 30.12
CA GLY A 3 -2.75 -32.01 28.99
C GLY A 3 -2.88 -30.56 29.44
N GLU A 4 -2.28 -29.67 28.66
CA GLU A 4 -2.47 -28.23 28.77
C GLU A 4 -3.76 -27.83 28.05
N LYS A 5 -4.56 -27.04 28.76
CA LYS A 5 -5.83 -26.46 28.35
C LYS A 5 -5.56 -25.32 27.38
N SER A 6 -5.80 -25.53 26.09
CA SER A 6 -5.80 -24.44 25.10
C SER A 6 -7.06 -23.60 25.26
N LEU A 7 -6.87 -22.29 25.37
CA LEU A 7 -7.90 -21.28 25.47
C LEU A 7 -8.55 -21.09 24.09
N ASN A 8 -9.85 -21.31 24.04
CA ASN A 8 -10.68 -21.19 22.86
C ASN A 8 -10.91 -19.69 22.57
N ASP A 9 -10.21 -19.13 21.59
CA ASP A 9 -10.64 -17.90 20.93
C ASP A 9 -11.37 -18.26 19.64
N SER A 10 -12.70 -18.26 19.75
CA SER A 10 -13.63 -18.47 18.65
C SER A 10 -13.63 -17.26 17.72
N PHE A 11 -12.88 -17.32 16.61
CA PHE A 11 -13.21 -16.57 15.40
C PHE A 11 -13.76 -17.54 14.36
N GLY A 12 -15.02 -17.95 14.54
CA GLY A 12 -15.79 -18.50 13.43
C GLY A 12 -16.11 -17.38 12.44
N ASN A 13 -15.90 -17.57 11.15
CA ASN A 13 -16.89 -18.27 10.33
C ASN A 13 -16.36 -18.53 8.91
N SER A 14 -16.62 -19.73 8.43
CA SER A 14 -16.15 -20.38 7.21
C SER A 14 -16.84 -19.86 5.93
N ALA A 15 -16.68 -18.57 5.61
CA ALA A 15 -17.24 -17.97 4.39
C ALA A 15 -16.27 -17.08 3.58
N GLU A 16 -15.12 -16.68 4.13
CA GLU A 16 -14.17 -15.82 3.41
C GLU A 16 -13.13 -16.58 2.56
N GLU A 17 -12.80 -17.81 2.92
CA GLU A 17 -11.77 -18.60 2.21
C GLU A 17 -12.22 -19.06 0.82
N SER A 18 -13.51 -19.31 0.63
CA SER A 18 -14.09 -19.81 -0.62
C SER A 18 -14.37 -18.75 -1.69
N ARG A 19 -14.05 -17.47 -1.46
CA ARG A 19 -14.10 -16.42 -2.50
C ARG A 19 -12.79 -16.27 -3.28
N PHE A 20 -11.73 -16.97 -2.86
CA PHE A 20 -10.40 -16.87 -3.47
C PHE A 20 -10.14 -17.92 -4.55
N THR A 21 -11.18 -18.53 -5.13
CA THR A 21 -11.11 -19.43 -6.29
C THR A 21 -11.31 -18.73 -7.63
N ALA A 22 -11.40 -17.40 -7.67
CA ALA A 22 -11.13 -16.67 -8.89
C ALA A 22 -9.62 -16.71 -9.13
N ILE A 23 -9.18 -17.42 -10.18
CA ILE A 23 -7.80 -17.29 -10.66
C ILE A 23 -7.64 -15.84 -11.12
N VAL A 24 -7.11 -14.99 -10.25
CA VAL A 24 -6.79 -13.61 -10.58
C VAL A 24 -5.56 -13.66 -11.49
N GLN A 25 -5.77 -13.43 -12.78
CA GLN A 25 -4.68 -13.30 -13.73
C GLN A 25 -4.02 -11.93 -13.55
N ALA A 26 -2.73 -11.91 -13.25
CA ALA A 26 -1.96 -10.68 -13.19
C ALA A 26 -1.83 -10.08 -14.59
N ALA A 27 -2.31 -8.85 -14.76
CA ALA A 27 -2.36 -8.17 -16.06
C ALA A 27 -1.11 -7.32 -16.38
N ALA A 28 -0.11 -7.26 -15.49
CA ALA A 28 1.15 -6.54 -15.74
C ALA A 28 0.95 -5.07 -16.20
N ASN A 29 -0.10 -4.39 -15.69
CA ASN A 29 -0.47 -3.05 -16.13
C ASN A 29 -0.18 -2.01 -15.04
N PHE A 30 1.01 -1.41 -15.09
CA PHE A 30 1.43 -0.38 -14.15
C PHE A 30 0.43 0.78 -14.07
N SER A 31 -0.02 1.29 -15.21
CA SER A 31 -0.88 2.50 -15.26
C SER A 31 -2.24 2.25 -14.63
N GLN A 32 -2.82 1.07 -14.87
CA GLN A 32 -4.08 0.66 -14.26
C GLN A 32 -3.91 0.40 -12.76
N CYS A 33 -2.86 -0.33 -12.36
CA CYS A 33 -2.52 -0.56 -10.95
C CYS A 33 -2.39 0.76 -10.19
N ARG A 34 -1.56 1.69 -10.70
CA ARG A 34 -1.36 3.02 -10.11
C ARG A 34 -2.67 3.81 -9.98
N SER A 35 -3.53 3.77 -11.00
CA SER A 35 -4.79 4.52 -11.00
C SER A 35 -5.78 3.94 -9.97
N LEU A 36 -5.88 2.61 -9.88
CA LEU A 36 -6.74 1.95 -8.90
C LEU A 36 -6.26 2.18 -7.46
N THR A 37 -4.95 2.03 -7.20
CA THR A 37 -4.36 2.33 -5.89
C THR A 37 -4.57 3.80 -5.52
N PHE A 38 -4.43 4.73 -6.47
CA PHE A 38 -4.71 6.14 -6.22
C PHE A 38 -6.19 6.36 -5.84
N ALA A 39 -7.13 5.76 -6.57
CA ALA A 39 -8.54 5.85 -6.22
C ALA A 39 -8.83 5.32 -4.80
N MET A 40 -8.17 4.23 -4.39
CA MET A 40 -8.26 3.69 -3.03
C MET A 40 -7.75 4.68 -1.98
N LEU A 41 -6.58 5.29 -2.21
CA LEU A 41 -5.98 6.28 -1.30
C LEU A 41 -6.80 7.57 -1.19
N GLN A 42 -7.59 7.91 -2.22
CA GLN A 42 -8.42 9.11 -2.25
C GLN A 42 -9.82 8.89 -1.66
N LYS A 43 -10.17 7.67 -1.26
CA LYS A 43 -11.47 7.36 -0.68
C LYS A 43 -11.74 8.26 0.53
N GLY A 44 -12.89 8.92 0.54
CA GLY A 44 -13.30 9.80 1.63
C GLY A 44 -12.71 11.20 1.55
N LYS A 45 -11.95 11.56 0.50
CA LYS A 45 -11.34 12.89 0.35
C LYS A 45 -12.35 14.03 0.26
N GLU A 46 -13.54 13.76 -0.24
CA GLU A 46 -14.67 14.70 -0.31
C GLU A 46 -15.11 15.21 1.07
N ASN A 47 -14.80 14.47 2.15
CA ASN A 47 -15.15 14.85 3.52
C ASN A 47 -14.02 15.58 4.26
N CYS A 48 -12.95 15.99 3.56
CA CYS A 48 -11.81 16.68 4.16
C CYS A 48 -12.26 18.01 4.82
N PRO A 49 -12.15 18.15 6.17
CA PRO A 49 -12.59 19.37 6.86
C PRO A 49 -11.52 20.48 6.84
N TYR A 50 -10.38 20.24 6.22
CA TYR A 50 -9.22 21.13 6.20
C TYR A 50 -8.99 21.73 4.81
N LYS A 51 -8.18 22.79 4.73
CA LYS A 51 -7.78 23.39 3.46
C LYS A 51 -7.02 22.41 2.54
N HIS A 52 -6.30 21.44 3.12
CA HIS A 52 -5.56 20.45 2.36
C HIS A 52 -5.56 19.06 3.02
N CYS A 53 -5.97 18.05 2.25
CA CYS A 53 -5.81 16.63 2.56
C CYS A 53 -5.20 15.91 1.37
N SER A 54 -4.13 15.13 1.59
CA SER A 54 -3.44 14.39 0.51
C SER A 54 -3.85 12.92 0.42
N ILE A 55 -4.39 12.33 1.49
CA ILE A 55 -4.83 10.92 1.55
C ILE A 55 -6.17 10.86 2.30
N GLY A 56 -7.22 10.49 1.58
CA GLY A 56 -8.60 10.55 2.08
C GLY A 56 -8.92 11.91 2.73
N SER A 57 -9.55 11.86 3.90
CA SER A 57 -9.87 13.03 4.74
C SER A 57 -8.75 13.45 5.71
N THR A 58 -7.55 12.89 5.59
CA THR A 58 -6.46 13.17 6.54
C THR A 58 -5.82 14.51 6.23
N PHE A 59 -5.75 15.40 7.22
CA PHE A 59 -5.01 16.65 7.12
C PHE A 59 -3.55 16.38 6.72
N THR A 60 -3.08 17.07 5.68
CA THR A 60 -1.68 17.03 5.30
C THR A 60 -1.11 18.44 5.32
N PRO A 61 -0.11 18.74 6.18
CA PRO A 61 0.56 20.03 6.15
C PRO A 61 1.50 20.12 4.94
N ASN A 62 1.95 21.33 4.62
CA ASN A 62 3.02 21.52 3.65
C ASN A 62 4.32 20.89 4.19
N LEU A 63 4.79 19.84 3.54
CA LEU A 63 6.00 19.12 3.92
C LEU A 63 7.25 19.96 3.59
N GLN A 64 8.13 20.14 4.57
CA GLN A 64 9.38 20.89 4.43
C GLN A 64 10.51 20.15 5.16
N GLY A 65 11.75 20.32 4.71
CA GLY A 65 12.94 19.70 5.32
C GLY A 65 13.36 18.38 4.65
N LYS A 66 14.17 17.60 5.37
CA LYS A 66 14.70 16.31 4.91
C LYS A 66 13.89 15.17 5.51
N PHE A 67 13.48 14.24 4.67
CA PHE A 67 12.73 13.05 5.08
C PHE A 67 13.59 11.80 4.92
N LEU A 68 13.51 10.91 5.91
CA LEU A 68 14.09 9.58 5.83
C LEU A 68 12.96 8.55 5.69
N ALA A 69 12.85 7.96 4.51
CA ALA A 69 11.90 6.88 4.26
C ALA A 69 12.54 5.55 4.70
N LYS A 70 11.91 4.86 5.66
CA LYS A 70 12.45 3.63 6.29
C LYS A 70 11.71 2.38 5.80
N GLU A 71 12.19 1.22 6.25
CA GLU A 71 11.54 -0.08 6.09
C GLU A 71 11.21 -0.39 4.62
N GLN A 72 9.92 -0.53 4.30
CA GLN A 72 9.47 -0.90 2.96
C GLN A 72 9.93 0.09 1.89
N PHE A 73 10.00 1.38 2.19
CA PHE A 73 10.54 2.35 1.23
C PHE A 73 12.01 2.10 0.92
N TYR A 74 12.83 1.78 1.94
CA TYR A 74 14.23 1.45 1.74
C TYR A 74 14.38 0.18 0.92
N HIS A 75 13.72 -0.91 1.31
CA HIS A 75 13.85 -2.19 0.60
C HIS A 75 13.32 -2.13 -0.84
N THR A 76 12.17 -1.50 -1.08
CA THR A 76 11.64 -1.31 -2.44
C THR A 76 12.56 -0.42 -3.28
N SER A 77 13.15 0.63 -2.70
CA SER A 77 14.12 1.47 -3.43
C SER A 77 15.37 0.68 -3.82
N LYS A 78 15.86 -0.21 -2.94
CA LYS A 78 17.00 -1.09 -3.23
C LYS A 78 16.67 -2.12 -4.30
N PHE A 79 15.45 -2.68 -4.28
CA PHE A 79 14.96 -3.61 -5.31
C PHE A 79 14.97 -2.97 -6.71
N PHE A 80 14.54 -1.72 -6.81
CA PHE A 80 14.56 -0.96 -8.07
C PHE A 80 15.91 -0.27 -8.34
N GLU A 81 16.95 -0.55 -7.55
CA GLU A 81 18.28 0.05 -7.68
C GLU A 81 18.26 1.59 -7.72
N LEU A 82 17.36 2.20 -6.95
CA LEU A 82 17.20 3.65 -6.91
C LEU A 82 18.23 4.31 -6.00
N GLU A 83 18.83 5.40 -6.49
CA GLU A 83 19.69 6.26 -5.68
C GLU A 83 18.87 7.09 -4.69
N GLU A 84 19.39 7.24 -3.46
CA GLU A 84 18.74 7.89 -2.32
C GLU A 84 18.17 9.29 -2.63
N LYS A 85 18.89 10.11 -3.42
CA LYS A 85 18.56 11.51 -3.66
C LYS A 85 17.67 11.78 -4.88
N VAL A 86 17.38 10.76 -5.70
CA VAL A 86 16.66 10.92 -6.98
C VAL A 86 15.54 9.88 -7.15
N TRP A 87 15.17 9.21 -6.06
CA TRP A 87 14.27 8.06 -6.10
C TRP A 87 12.88 8.39 -6.65
N LEU A 88 12.25 9.50 -6.24
CA LEU A 88 10.87 9.84 -6.62
C LEU A 88 10.67 10.00 -8.14
N SER A 89 11.61 10.66 -8.84
CA SER A 89 11.52 10.83 -10.30
C SER A 89 11.88 9.56 -11.07
N LYS A 90 12.74 8.69 -10.50
CA LYS A 90 13.16 7.41 -11.09
C LYS A 90 12.21 6.25 -10.79
N MET A 91 11.39 6.34 -9.74
CA MET A 91 10.49 5.27 -9.29
C MET A 91 9.42 4.91 -10.33
N ILE A 92 8.78 5.92 -10.95
CA ILE A 92 7.72 5.67 -11.95
C ILE A 92 8.28 4.94 -13.19
N PRO A 93 9.39 5.40 -13.82
CA PRO A 93 10.02 4.66 -14.91
C PRO A 93 10.43 3.23 -14.53
N ALA A 94 11.06 3.03 -13.37
CA ALA A 94 11.48 1.70 -12.92
C ALA A 94 10.29 0.75 -12.74
N ALA A 95 9.23 1.22 -12.08
CA ALA A 95 8.04 0.42 -11.86
C ALA A 95 7.27 0.14 -13.17
N LYS A 96 7.22 1.08 -14.12
CA LYS A 96 6.66 0.84 -15.46
C LYS A 96 7.41 -0.21 -16.27
N SER A 97 8.73 -0.32 -16.07
CA SER A 97 9.56 -1.31 -16.77
C SER A 97 9.46 -2.70 -16.13
N PHE A 98 9.19 -2.77 -14.82
CA PHE A 98 9.13 -4.01 -14.07
C PHE A 98 7.75 -4.66 -14.09
N CYS A 99 6.71 -3.85 -13.90
CA CYS A 99 5.31 -4.31 -13.91
C CYS A 99 4.85 -4.60 -15.33
#